data_AF-A0A9E0RVY5-F1
#
_entry.id   AF-A0A9E0RVY5-F1
#
_cell.length_a   1.000
_cell.length_b   1.000
_cell.length_c   1.000
_cell.angle_alpha   90.00
_cell.angle_beta   90.00
_cell.angle_gamma   90.00
#
_symmetry.space_group_name_H-M   'P 1'
#
loop_
_entity.id
_entity.type
_entity.pdbx_description
1 polymer ?
#
loop_
_entity_poly.entity_id
_entity_poly.type
_entity_poly.pdbx_seq_one_letter_code
_entity_poly.pdbx_strand_id
1 'polypeptide(L)'
;MAFEGFRPRYQKMPNGHWIIGYGHVRAQKEGTQVSAAEAEAILREYDLPPVERLVQDTVLAPLNQNEFDALVSLAYNIGAKAFISSDVVSQINAGNRLAAASAFDHWRKARIGGRVQLVDALVRRRATEKALFLKSPGETPMASSRLYRPIRDEIGLIEPPKPAQITVERPVIEARKTPEEDTKSVRIATEEAAESVRRRLVRIIGEDASLATGPTAASDSDHTDGASPEEITAAISALAGENESGGLERSVWPQRDDDMPMPPFAGEQGEPAATPKREVNEINRIDDLEEVHVPQEAIDRAIELNRKIEAEEQGLYRLSALPFGLFSLFGLAIGGLGVAGQLGLFGAHDPLEASAAAYIPAFLMLLGGLLFVVMTYYFITALIGRDD
;
A
#
# COMPACT_ATOMS: atom_id res chain seq x y z
N MET A 1 -5.16 -7.39 -4.62
CA MET A 1 -5.04 -6.55 -3.40
C MET A 1 -4.49 -7.34 -2.22
N ALA A 2 -3.22 -7.73 -2.27
CA ALA A 2 -2.61 -8.61 -1.24
C ALA A 2 -2.26 -7.90 0.09
N PHE A 3 -2.49 -6.58 0.18
CA PHE A 3 -2.08 -5.78 1.34
C PHE A 3 -3.11 -5.74 2.46
N GLU A 4 -4.38 -6.03 2.17
CA GLU A 4 -5.41 -6.14 3.20
C GLU A 4 -5.40 -7.57 3.76
N GLY A 5 -5.18 -7.68 5.07
CA GLY A 5 -5.23 -8.97 5.74
C GLY A 5 -6.68 -9.48 5.83
N PHE A 6 -6.93 -10.70 5.35
CA PHE A 6 -8.25 -11.33 5.44
C PHE A 6 -8.66 -11.57 6.90
N ARG A 7 -9.84 -11.06 7.27
CA ARG A 7 -10.46 -11.24 8.59
C ARG A 7 -11.77 -12.03 8.46
N PRO A 8 -11.78 -13.33 8.79
CA PRO A 8 -12.98 -14.16 8.64
C PRO A 8 -14.09 -13.83 9.65
N ARG A 9 -13.74 -13.12 10.72
CA ARG A 9 -14.66 -12.71 11.80
C ARG A 9 -14.71 -11.21 11.91
N TYR A 10 -15.87 -10.70 12.33
CA TYR A 10 -16.04 -9.30 12.70
C TYR A 10 -15.06 -8.90 13.80
N GLN A 11 -14.36 -7.80 13.58
CA GLN A 11 -13.52 -7.19 14.60
C GLN A 11 -13.98 -5.77 14.87
N LYS A 12 -14.13 -5.43 16.15
CA LYS A 12 -14.50 -4.09 16.57
C LYS A 12 -13.29 -3.17 16.50
N MET A 13 -13.43 -2.07 15.77
CA MET A 13 -12.43 -1.01 15.72
C MET A 13 -12.61 -0.05 16.91
N PRO A 14 -11.56 0.70 17.31
CA PRO A 14 -11.64 1.68 18.39
C PRO A 14 -12.71 2.77 18.20
N ASN A 15 -13.09 3.05 16.95
CA ASN A 15 -14.13 4.01 16.57
C ASN A 15 -15.57 3.43 16.67
N GLY A 16 -15.74 2.20 17.17
CA GLY A 16 -17.06 1.58 17.37
C GLY A 16 -17.61 0.84 16.15
N HIS A 17 -16.98 0.97 14.98
CA HIS A 17 -17.38 0.25 13.77
C HIS A 17 -16.83 -1.18 13.74
N TRP A 18 -17.49 -2.04 12.95
CA TRP A 18 -17.06 -3.42 12.73
C TRP A 18 -16.42 -3.58 11.36
N ILE A 19 -15.26 -4.25 11.32
CA ILE A 19 -14.57 -4.63 10.08
C ILE A 19 -14.63 -6.13 9.84
N ILE A 20 -14.74 -6.53 8.57
CA ILE A 20 -14.74 -7.93 8.13
C ILE A 20 -14.04 -8.08 6.77
N GLY A 21 -13.58 -9.30 6.44
CA GLY A 21 -12.97 -9.60 5.16
C GLY A 21 -11.70 -8.79 4.93
N TYR A 22 -11.67 -8.03 3.83
CA TYR A 22 -10.55 -7.17 3.44
C TYR A 22 -10.72 -5.71 3.87
N GLY A 23 -11.23 -5.45 5.08
CA GLY A 23 -11.39 -4.09 5.61
C GLY A 23 -12.76 -3.46 5.38
N HIS A 24 -13.76 -4.24 4.95
CA HIS A 24 -15.13 -3.79 4.75
C HIS A 24 -15.78 -3.36 6.07
N VAL A 25 -16.33 -2.14 6.12
CA VAL A 25 -16.99 -1.58 7.31
C VAL A 25 -18.50 -1.82 7.23
N ARG A 26 -19.09 -2.51 8.23
CA ARG A 26 -20.56 -2.70 8.36
C ARG A 26 -21.11 -2.22 9.69
N ALA A 27 -22.40 -1.85 9.69
CA ALA A 27 -23.13 -1.34 10.85
C ALA A 27 -23.65 -2.44 11.83
N GLN A 28 -23.65 -3.73 11.45
CA GLN A 28 -24.06 -4.91 12.27
C GLN A 28 -23.50 -6.19 11.61
N LYS A 29 -23.40 -7.39 12.20
CA LYS A 29 -23.85 -7.99 13.48
C LYS A 29 -22.76 -8.96 13.93
N GLU A 30 -22.52 -9.05 15.23
CA GLU A 30 -21.68 -10.10 15.84
C GLU A 30 -22.21 -11.49 15.44
N GLY A 31 -21.31 -12.40 15.04
CA GLY A 31 -21.61 -13.84 14.94
C GLY A 31 -21.55 -14.48 13.55
N THR A 32 -21.55 -13.71 12.45
CA THR A 32 -21.41 -14.30 11.10
C THR A 32 -19.94 -14.37 10.70
N GLN A 33 -19.51 -15.53 10.19
CA GLN A 33 -18.20 -15.69 9.55
C GLN A 33 -18.36 -15.50 8.05
N VAL A 34 -17.35 -14.92 7.41
CA VAL A 34 -17.30 -14.72 5.96
C VAL A 34 -16.15 -15.54 5.41
N SER A 35 -16.42 -16.30 4.36
CA SER A 35 -15.39 -17.05 3.63
C SER A 35 -14.51 -16.11 2.80
N ALA A 36 -13.33 -16.58 2.38
CA ALA A 36 -12.43 -15.77 1.54
C ALA A 36 -13.09 -15.36 0.22
N ALA A 37 -13.86 -16.26 -0.40
CA ALA A 37 -14.59 -16.00 -1.64
C ALA A 37 -15.69 -14.95 -1.46
N GLU A 38 -16.45 -15.03 -0.36
CA GLU A 38 -17.47 -14.01 -0.03
C GLU A 38 -16.83 -12.66 0.29
N ALA A 39 -15.69 -12.63 1.00
CA ALA A 39 -14.97 -11.39 1.27
C ALA A 39 -14.42 -10.75 -0.01
N GLU A 40 -13.96 -11.56 -0.97
CA GLU A 40 -13.53 -11.09 -2.29
C GLU A 40 -14.71 -10.56 -3.10
N ALA A 41 -15.86 -11.23 -3.08
CA ALA A 41 -17.08 -10.74 -3.70
C ALA A 41 -17.52 -9.40 -3.08
N ILE A 42 -17.49 -9.28 -1.75
CA ILE A 42 -17.81 -8.02 -1.07
C ILE A 42 -16.88 -6.89 -1.50
N LEU A 43 -15.56 -7.17 -1.52
CA LEU A 43 -14.56 -6.19 -1.94
C LEU A 43 -14.84 -5.73 -3.38
N ARG A 44 -15.03 -6.67 -4.30
CA ARG A 44 -15.23 -6.39 -5.73
C ARG A 44 -16.55 -5.70 -6.04
N GLU A 45 -17.64 -6.07 -5.35
CA GLU A 45 -18.98 -5.59 -5.67
C GLU A 45 -19.37 -4.31 -4.95
N TYR A 46 -18.81 -4.05 -3.76
CA TYR A 46 -19.23 -2.92 -2.92
C TYR A 46 -18.11 -1.94 -2.62
N ASP A 47 -16.92 -2.42 -2.27
CA ASP A 47 -15.85 -1.56 -1.77
C ASP A 47 -15.00 -0.93 -2.89
N LEU A 48 -14.70 -1.67 -3.95
CA LEU A 48 -13.91 -1.18 -5.08
C LEU A 48 -14.66 -0.23 -6.01
N PRO A 49 -15.92 -0.48 -6.41
CA PRO A 49 -16.61 0.39 -7.36
C PRO A 49 -16.64 1.88 -7.00
N PRO A 50 -16.85 2.31 -5.73
CA PRO A 50 -16.76 3.73 -5.39
C PRO A 50 -15.33 4.28 -5.47
N VAL A 51 -14.31 3.48 -5.16
CA VAL A 51 -12.89 3.91 -5.27
C VAL A 51 -12.46 3.99 -6.73
N GLU A 52 -12.87 3.05 -7.57
CA GLU A 52 -12.62 3.06 -9.01
C GLU A 52 -13.25 4.29 -9.66
N ARG A 53 -14.51 4.61 -9.34
CA ARG A 53 -15.18 5.82 -9.80
C ARG A 53 -14.47 7.08 -9.33
N LEU A 54 -14.07 7.13 -8.06
CA LEU A 54 -13.28 8.25 -7.53
C LEU A 54 -12.01 8.48 -8.38
N VAL A 55 -11.25 7.43 -8.68
CA VAL A 55 -10.04 7.56 -9.51
C VAL A 55 -10.38 8.03 -10.91
N GLN A 56 -11.44 7.49 -11.53
CA GLN A 56 -11.89 7.92 -12.86
C GLN A 56 -12.34 9.38 -12.90
N ASP A 57 -13.02 9.85 -11.86
CA ASP A 57 -13.54 11.22 -11.78
C ASP A 57 -12.44 12.24 -11.46
N THR A 58 -11.42 11.82 -10.71
CA THR A 58 -10.36 12.72 -10.22
C THR A 58 -9.16 12.79 -11.16
N VAL A 59 -8.83 11.69 -11.85
CA VAL A 59 -7.65 11.61 -12.73
C VAL A 59 -8.05 11.90 -14.17
N LEU A 60 -7.63 13.05 -14.66
CA LEU A 60 -7.96 13.57 -16.00
C LEU A 60 -6.97 13.07 -17.07
N ALA A 61 -5.78 12.64 -16.66
CA ALA A 61 -4.78 12.12 -17.57
C ALA A 61 -5.14 10.70 -18.04
N PRO A 62 -4.79 10.31 -19.29
CA PRO A 62 -4.99 8.94 -19.75
C PRO A 62 -4.13 7.97 -18.94
N LEU A 63 -4.74 6.94 -18.37
CA LEU A 63 -4.07 5.93 -17.56
C LEU A 63 -4.00 4.59 -18.29
N ASN A 64 -2.90 3.87 -18.10
CA ASN A 64 -2.87 2.43 -18.39
C ASN A 64 -3.44 1.61 -17.22
N GLN A 65 -3.70 0.32 -17.44
CA GLN A 65 -4.30 -0.53 -16.41
C GLN A 65 -3.45 -0.64 -15.14
N ASN A 66 -2.13 -0.74 -15.25
CA ASN A 66 -1.26 -0.85 -14.08
C ASN A 66 -1.24 0.46 -13.27
N GLU A 67 -1.23 1.62 -13.95
CA GLU A 67 -1.35 2.94 -13.33
C GLU A 67 -2.69 3.07 -12.60
N PHE A 68 -3.79 2.66 -13.25
CA PHE A 68 -5.12 2.68 -12.66
C PHE A 68 -5.21 1.79 -11.41
N ASP A 69 -4.76 0.54 -11.50
CA ASP A 69 -4.79 -0.42 -10.38
C ASP A 69 -3.95 0.06 -9.18
N ALA A 70 -2.80 0.68 -9.45
CA ALA A 70 -1.95 1.26 -8.40
C ALA A 70 -2.60 2.46 -7.72
N LEU A 71 -3.28 3.34 -8.48
CA LEU A 71 -4.00 4.48 -7.93
C LEU A 71 -5.21 4.05 -7.12
N VAL A 72 -5.96 3.04 -7.57
CA VAL A 72 -7.07 2.44 -6.81
C VAL A 72 -6.56 1.84 -5.49
N SER A 73 -5.44 1.11 -5.50
CA SER A 73 -4.83 0.56 -4.27
C SER A 73 -4.40 1.65 -3.28
N LEU A 74 -3.85 2.77 -3.79
CA LEU A 74 -3.50 3.94 -2.98
C LEU A 74 -4.74 4.59 -2.38
N ALA A 75 -5.72 4.92 -3.22
CA ALA A 75 -6.97 5.58 -2.83
C ALA A 75 -7.76 4.77 -1.80
N TYR A 76 -7.80 3.44 -1.97
CA TYR A 76 -8.42 2.54 -0.99
C TYR A 76 -7.76 2.63 0.39
N ASN A 77 -6.43 2.79 0.45
CA ASN A 77 -5.70 2.83 1.71
C ASN A 77 -5.75 4.18 2.44
N ILE A 78 -5.58 5.28 1.71
CA ILE A 78 -5.51 6.62 2.31
C ILE A 78 -6.88 7.28 2.43
N GLY A 79 -7.88 6.77 1.69
CA GLY A 79 -9.24 7.28 1.64
C GLY A 79 -9.43 8.40 0.61
N ALA A 80 -10.69 8.65 0.27
CA ALA A 80 -11.06 9.53 -0.85
C ALA A 80 -10.56 10.98 -0.69
N LYS A 81 -10.80 11.59 0.46
CA LYS A 81 -10.42 12.99 0.74
C LYS A 81 -8.90 13.22 0.64
N ALA A 82 -8.14 12.28 1.20
CA ALA A 82 -6.69 12.30 1.17
C ALA A 82 -6.15 12.08 -0.26
N PHE A 83 -6.80 11.20 -1.03
CA PHE A 83 -6.43 10.94 -2.42
C PHE A 83 -6.67 12.15 -3.33
N ILE A 84 -7.86 12.77 -3.29
CA ILE A 84 -8.19 13.94 -4.12
C ILE A 84 -7.20 15.09 -3.89
N SER A 85 -6.84 15.34 -2.64
CA SER A 85 -5.91 16.42 -2.24
C SER A 85 -4.43 16.04 -2.34
N SER A 86 -4.10 14.85 -2.85
CA SER A 86 -2.73 14.36 -2.88
C SER A 86 -1.89 14.95 -4.00
N ASP A 87 -0.58 15.07 -3.74
CA ASP A 87 0.40 15.40 -4.76
C ASP A 87 0.40 14.38 -5.91
N VAL A 88 -0.01 13.12 -5.66
CA VAL A 88 -0.09 12.08 -6.69
C VAL A 88 -1.09 12.48 -7.77
N VAL A 89 -2.30 12.91 -7.37
CA VAL A 89 -3.35 13.39 -8.28
C VAL A 89 -2.92 14.67 -9.00
N SER A 90 -2.31 15.61 -8.27
CA SER A 90 -1.81 16.86 -8.87
C SER A 90 -0.78 16.58 -9.97
N GLN A 91 0.21 15.72 -9.69
CA GLN A 91 1.28 15.42 -10.63
C GLN A 91 0.82 14.56 -11.81
N ILE A 92 -0.09 13.60 -11.61
CA ILE A 92 -0.60 12.78 -12.72
C ILE A 92 -1.45 13.61 -13.69
N ASN A 93 -2.27 14.52 -13.17
CA ASN A 93 -3.07 15.44 -13.99
C ASN A 93 -2.21 16.49 -14.71
N ALA A 94 -1.06 16.85 -14.14
CA ALA A 94 -0.03 17.64 -14.81
C ALA A 94 0.77 16.85 -15.87
N GLY A 95 0.55 15.55 -16.02
CA GLY A 95 1.27 14.67 -16.94
C GLY A 95 2.62 14.17 -16.43
N ASN A 96 3.01 14.53 -15.20
CA ASN A 96 4.31 14.20 -14.62
C ASN A 96 4.29 12.84 -13.90
N ARG A 97 4.30 11.75 -14.67
CA ARG A 97 4.22 10.36 -14.12
C ARG A 97 5.33 10.02 -13.13
N LEU A 98 6.58 10.43 -13.37
CA LEU A 98 7.69 10.16 -12.46
C LEU A 98 7.56 10.93 -11.13
N ALA A 99 7.04 12.16 -11.19
CA ALA A 99 6.75 12.95 -10.00
C ALA A 99 5.57 12.35 -9.22
N ALA A 100 4.52 11.92 -9.93
CA ALA A 100 3.38 11.21 -9.32
C ALA A 100 3.83 9.92 -8.62
N ALA A 101 4.69 9.12 -9.26
CA ALA A 101 5.27 7.91 -8.67
C ALA A 101 6.11 8.22 -7.42
N SER A 102 6.84 9.35 -7.42
CA SER A 102 7.61 9.78 -6.26
C SER A 102 6.71 10.26 -5.12
N ALA A 103 5.56 10.88 -5.43
CA ALA A 103 4.60 11.33 -4.43
C ALA A 103 3.93 10.19 -3.63
N PHE A 104 3.97 8.92 -4.10
CA PHE A 104 3.56 7.76 -3.28
C PHE A 104 4.36 7.69 -1.97
N ASP A 105 5.60 8.17 -1.97
CA ASP A 105 6.51 8.14 -0.82
C ASP A 105 6.07 9.08 0.32
N HIS A 106 5.18 10.04 0.05
CA HIS A 106 4.60 10.92 1.07
C HIS A 106 3.61 10.15 1.98
N TRP A 107 3.00 9.08 1.46
CA TRP A 107 1.95 8.28 2.13
C TRP A 107 2.51 7.07 2.90
N ARG A 108 3.69 7.23 3.52
CA ARG A 108 4.39 6.19 4.31
C ARG A 108 4.36 6.44 5.83
N LYS A 109 3.82 7.59 6.24
CA LYS A 109 3.79 8.04 7.63
C LYS A 109 2.40 7.90 8.21
N ALA A 110 2.31 7.54 9.49
CA ALA A 110 1.06 7.54 10.25
C ALA A 110 1.26 8.20 11.61
N ARG A 111 0.18 8.71 12.21
CA ARG A 111 0.22 9.30 13.56
C ARG A 111 -0.02 8.21 14.59
N ILE A 112 1.01 7.87 15.37
CA ILE A 112 0.94 6.85 16.42
C ILE A 112 1.35 7.53 17.74
N GLY A 113 0.45 7.56 18.71
CA GLY A 113 0.70 8.21 20.01
C GLY A 113 0.93 9.72 19.90
N GLY A 114 0.23 10.41 18.98
CA GLY A 114 0.33 11.85 18.77
C GLY A 114 1.53 12.31 17.92
N ARG A 115 2.49 11.42 17.64
CA ARG A 115 3.68 11.69 16.82
C ARG A 115 3.55 11.10 15.42
N VAL A 116 4.08 11.81 14.41
CA VAL A 116 4.17 11.30 13.04
C VAL A 116 5.36 10.36 12.97
N GLN A 117 5.12 9.09 12.62
CA GLN A 117 6.14 8.06 12.51
C GLN A 117 6.07 7.39 11.14
N LEU A 118 7.23 7.00 10.63
CA LEU A 118 7.33 6.19 9.42
C LEU A 118 6.89 4.76 9.74
N VAL A 119 5.95 4.22 8.97
CA VAL A 119 5.44 2.86 9.19
C VAL A 119 6.00 1.94 8.11
N ASP A 120 6.83 0.97 8.52
CA ASP A 120 7.51 0.04 7.60
C ASP A 120 6.53 -0.71 6.67
N ALA A 121 5.36 -1.13 7.19
CA ALA A 121 4.32 -1.75 6.39
C ALA A 121 3.82 -0.84 5.25
N LEU A 122 3.67 0.47 5.51
CA LEU A 122 3.29 1.44 4.48
C LEU A 122 4.43 1.67 3.50
N VAL A 123 5.68 1.68 3.95
CA VAL A 123 6.85 1.79 3.04
C VAL A 123 6.85 0.67 2.01
N ARG A 124 6.68 -0.59 2.45
CA ARG A 124 6.61 -1.76 1.56
C ARG A 124 5.42 -1.69 0.61
N ARG A 125 4.25 -1.30 1.11
CA ARG A 125 3.05 -1.12 0.27
C ARG A 125 3.28 -0.07 -0.82
N ARG A 126 3.80 1.10 -0.47
CA ARG A 126 4.08 2.18 -1.43
C ARG A 126 5.12 1.78 -2.46
N ALA A 127 6.15 1.02 -2.06
CA ALA A 127 7.13 0.50 -3.02
C ALA A 127 6.49 -0.41 -4.07
N THR A 128 5.59 -1.31 -3.67
CA THR A 128 4.91 -2.20 -4.62
C THR A 128 3.90 -1.47 -5.51
N GLU A 129 3.13 -0.54 -4.95
CA GLU A 129 2.18 0.26 -5.75
C GLU A 129 2.92 1.17 -6.73
N LYS A 130 4.03 1.79 -6.32
CA LYS A 130 4.91 2.56 -7.20
C LYS A 130 5.51 1.69 -8.30
N ALA A 131 5.95 0.48 -7.97
CA ALA A 131 6.46 -0.47 -8.94
C ALA A 131 5.39 -0.90 -9.96
N LEU A 132 4.14 -1.11 -9.51
CA LEU A 132 3.01 -1.39 -10.38
C LEU A 132 2.70 -0.18 -11.27
N PHE A 133 2.64 1.02 -10.70
CA PHE A 133 2.37 2.26 -11.41
C PHE A 133 3.37 2.53 -12.53
N LEU A 134 4.67 2.27 -12.28
CA LEU A 134 5.74 2.46 -13.27
C LEU A 134 5.88 1.28 -14.25
N LYS A 135 5.11 0.20 -14.07
CA LYS A 135 5.17 -0.96 -14.95
C LYS A 135 4.52 -0.62 -16.28
N SER A 136 5.35 -0.54 -17.32
CA SER A 136 4.86 -0.35 -18.69
C SER A 136 4.00 -1.53 -19.14
N PRO A 137 2.83 -1.30 -19.76
CA PRO A 137 2.03 -2.38 -20.35
C PRO A 137 2.74 -2.94 -21.58
N GLY A 138 3.08 -4.24 -21.55
CA GLY A 138 3.74 -4.95 -22.64
C GLY A 138 4.70 -6.05 -22.15
N GLU A 139 5.32 -6.77 -23.08
CA GLU A 139 6.46 -7.62 -22.76
C GLU A 139 7.58 -6.73 -22.24
N THR A 140 8.04 -6.99 -21.01
CA THR A 140 9.29 -6.40 -20.55
C THR A 140 10.36 -6.95 -21.48
N PRO A 141 11.06 -6.12 -22.28
CA PRO A 141 12.13 -6.63 -23.11
C PRO A 141 13.09 -7.30 -22.15
N MET A 142 13.28 -8.62 -22.30
CA MET A 142 14.37 -9.30 -21.63
C MET A 142 15.60 -8.52 -22.06
N ALA A 143 16.19 -7.77 -21.13
CA ALA A 143 17.43 -7.08 -21.39
C ALA A 143 18.48 -8.16 -21.60
N SER A 144 18.57 -8.69 -22.82
CA SER A 144 19.76 -9.34 -23.28
C SER A 144 20.80 -8.24 -23.27
N SER A 145 21.61 -8.23 -22.20
CA SER A 145 22.62 -7.21 -21.89
C SER A 145 23.65 -7.00 -23.01
N ARG A 146 23.56 -7.79 -24.09
CA ARG A 146 24.42 -7.73 -25.26
C ARG A 146 23.82 -6.99 -26.47
N LEU A 147 22.50 -6.87 -26.59
CA LEU A 147 21.87 -6.27 -27.78
C LEU A 147 21.31 -4.86 -27.54
N TYR A 148 21.03 -4.50 -26.29
CA TYR A 148 20.55 -3.18 -25.92
C TYR A 148 21.67 -2.36 -25.29
N ARG A 149 22.26 -1.43 -26.04
CA ARG A 149 23.15 -0.41 -25.46
C ARG A 149 22.24 0.67 -24.85
N PRO A 150 22.37 1.01 -23.56
CA PRO A 150 21.60 2.11 -23.01
C PRO A 150 21.95 3.37 -23.81
N ILE A 151 20.93 4.01 -24.39
CA ILE A 151 21.07 5.36 -24.94
C ILE A 151 21.36 6.24 -23.74
N ARG A 152 22.60 6.76 -23.66
CA ARG A 152 22.95 7.76 -22.66
C ARG A 152 22.38 9.08 -23.16
N ASP A 153 21.43 9.66 -22.41
CA ASP A 153 21.04 11.04 -22.63
C ASP A 153 22.27 11.92 -22.33
N GLU A 154 22.96 12.38 -23.36
CA GLU A 154 24.24 13.10 -23.25
C GLU A 154 24.09 14.51 -22.63
N ILE A 155 22.88 14.96 -22.33
CA ILE A 155 22.60 16.34 -21.90
C ILE A 155 22.88 16.57 -20.39
N GLY A 156 23.24 15.55 -19.62
CA GLY A 156 23.37 15.68 -18.15
C GLY A 156 24.60 15.06 -17.48
N LEU A 157 25.63 14.65 -18.21
CA LEU A 157 26.81 14.04 -17.60
C LEU A 157 27.87 15.09 -17.26
N ILE A 158 27.90 15.48 -15.99
CA ILE A 158 29.16 15.72 -15.28
C ILE A 158 30.09 14.58 -15.69
N GLU A 159 31.27 14.90 -16.23
CA GLU A 159 32.24 13.93 -16.74
C GLU A 159 32.33 12.73 -15.76
N PRO A 160 32.20 11.48 -16.22
CA PRO A 160 32.46 10.35 -15.35
C PRO A 160 33.86 10.51 -14.77
N PRO A 161 34.07 10.31 -13.45
CA PRO A 161 35.39 10.44 -12.88
C PRO A 161 36.33 9.55 -13.68
N LYS A 162 37.42 10.14 -14.19
CA LYS A 162 38.44 9.40 -14.94
C LYS A 162 38.74 8.11 -14.18
N PRO A 163 38.75 6.94 -14.84
CA PRO A 163 39.04 5.70 -14.16
C PRO A 163 40.42 5.85 -13.51
N ALA A 164 40.45 5.93 -12.19
CA ALA A 164 41.69 5.90 -11.45
C ALA A 164 42.29 4.53 -11.74
N GLN A 165 43.39 4.50 -12.50
CA GLN A 165 44.18 3.28 -12.66
C GLN A 165 44.75 2.96 -11.28
N ILE A 166 44.16 1.98 -10.61
CA ILE A 166 44.75 1.41 -9.41
C ILE A 166 45.96 0.62 -9.90
N THR A 167 47.13 1.27 -9.90
CA THR A 167 48.40 0.62 -10.16
C THR A 167 48.72 -0.21 -8.92
N VAL A 168 48.40 -1.50 -8.99
CA VAL A 168 48.86 -2.45 -7.99
C VAL A 168 50.34 -2.70 -8.30
N GLU A 169 51.23 -1.96 -7.62
CA GLU A 169 52.65 -2.29 -7.61
C GLU A 169 52.81 -3.66 -6.94
N ARG A 170 52.90 -4.71 -7.75
CA ARG A 170 53.45 -5.97 -7.28
C ARG A 170 54.94 -5.76 -7.06
N PRO A 171 55.47 -5.94 -5.84
CA PRO A 171 56.91 -5.96 -5.66
C PRO A 171 57.47 -7.11 -6.52
N VAL A 172 58.29 -6.74 -7.50
CA VAL A 172 59.10 -7.67 -8.27
C VAL A 172 60.14 -8.22 -7.32
N ILE A 173 59.92 -9.44 -6.82
CA ILE A 173 60.99 -10.18 -6.17
C ILE A 173 61.89 -10.67 -7.30
N GLU A 174 62.98 -9.94 -7.53
CA GLU A 174 64.05 -10.38 -8.42
C GLU A 174 64.58 -11.74 -7.95
N ALA A 175 64.70 -12.65 -8.92
CA ALA A 175 65.23 -13.98 -8.73
C ALA A 175 66.67 -13.91 -8.20
N ARG A 176 66.86 -14.11 -6.90
CA ARG A 176 68.17 -14.47 -6.34
C ARG A 176 68.27 -15.99 -6.34
N LYS A 177 69.24 -16.51 -7.11
CA LYS A 177 69.59 -17.93 -7.24
C LYS A 177 69.94 -18.53 -5.86
N THR A 178 69.50 -19.78 -5.69
CA THR A 178 69.69 -20.75 -4.60
C THR A 178 71.14 -20.86 -4.09
N PRO A 179 71.35 -21.20 -2.80
CA PRO A 179 71.37 -22.61 -2.40
C PRO A 179 70.75 -22.96 -1.02
N GLU A 180 70.20 -24.17 -1.00
CA GLU A 180 70.17 -25.16 0.10
C GLU A 180 69.45 -24.90 1.45
N GLU A 181 68.62 -25.91 1.75
CA GLU A 181 68.31 -26.52 3.05
C GLU A 181 67.45 -25.79 4.11
N ASP A 182 66.62 -26.66 4.70
CA ASP A 182 65.99 -26.62 6.02
C ASP A 182 64.62 -25.94 6.28
N THR A 183 63.61 -26.83 6.26
CA THR A 183 62.62 -27.04 7.32
C THR A 183 61.67 -25.89 7.72
N LYS A 184 60.46 -25.92 7.17
CA LYS A 184 59.16 -26.06 7.89
C LYS A 184 58.03 -25.53 7.00
N SER A 185 57.13 -26.42 6.59
CA SER A 185 55.89 -26.07 5.91
C SER A 185 55.00 -25.24 6.85
N VAL A 186 54.87 -23.94 6.58
CA VAL A 186 53.83 -23.10 7.17
C VAL A 186 52.51 -23.49 6.49
N ARG A 187 51.64 -24.20 7.22
CA ARG A 187 50.30 -24.53 6.75
C ARG A 187 49.42 -23.28 6.81
N ILE A 188 48.65 -23.04 5.76
CA ILE A 188 47.74 -21.88 5.69
C ILE A 188 46.56 -22.16 6.62
N ALA A 189 46.09 -21.16 7.37
CA ALA A 189 45.02 -21.31 8.37
C ALA A 189 43.73 -21.95 7.84
N THR A 190 43.47 -21.85 6.53
CA THR A 190 42.35 -22.52 5.85
C THR A 190 42.51 -24.03 5.76
N GLU A 191 43.75 -24.52 5.66
CA GLU A 191 44.08 -25.94 5.59
C GLU A 191 43.97 -26.60 6.97
N GLU A 192 44.39 -25.91 8.03
CA GLU A 192 44.20 -26.39 9.41
C GLU A 192 42.72 -26.44 9.82
N ALA A 193 41.92 -25.47 9.37
CA ALA A 193 40.47 -25.48 9.57
C ALA A 193 39.82 -26.68 8.87
N ALA A 194 40.19 -26.95 7.61
CA ALA A 194 39.66 -28.09 6.84
C ALA A 194 40.04 -29.44 7.46
N GLU A 195 41.24 -29.56 8.02
CA GLU A 195 41.69 -30.78 8.68
C GLU A 195 40.99 -31.00 10.03
N SER A 196 40.66 -29.93 10.75
CA SER A 196 39.90 -30.01 12.01
C SER A 196 38.46 -30.49 11.80
N VAL A 197 37.82 -30.04 10.70
CA VAL A 197 36.46 -30.47 10.31
C VAL A 197 36.47 -31.92 9.86
N ARG A 198 37.47 -32.35 9.08
CA ARG A 198 37.63 -33.77 8.70
C ARG A 198 37.81 -34.68 9.92
N ARG A 199 38.67 -34.30 10.87
CA ARG A 199 38.85 -35.06 12.12
C ARG A 199 37.57 -35.14 12.93
N ARG A 200 36.74 -34.09 12.91
CA ARG A 200 35.44 -34.07 13.59
C ARG A 200 34.40 -34.94 12.88
N LEU A 201 34.40 -34.96 11.55
CA LEU A 201 33.55 -35.85 10.74
C LEU A 201 33.89 -37.33 10.94
N VAL A 202 35.18 -37.68 10.96
CA VAL A 202 35.63 -39.06 11.21
C VAL A 202 35.25 -39.54 12.61
N ARG A 203 35.29 -38.63 13.60
CA ARG A 203 34.86 -38.92 14.97
C ARG A 203 33.35 -39.09 15.12
N ILE A 204 32.56 -38.39 14.30
CA ILE A 204 31.09 -38.43 14.35
C ILE A 204 30.55 -39.64 13.59
N ILE A 205 31.14 -39.99 12.46
CA ILE A 205 30.60 -41.04 11.58
C ILE A 205 31.09 -42.44 11.95
N GLY A 206 32.17 -42.57 12.74
CA GLY A 206 32.73 -43.88 13.02
C GLY A 206 33.35 -44.49 11.76
N GLU A 207 34.38 -45.29 11.97
CA GLU A 207 35.29 -45.74 10.92
C GLU A 207 34.68 -46.90 10.12
N ASP A 208 33.69 -46.61 9.27
CA ASP A 208 33.19 -47.55 8.24
C ASP A 208 32.74 -46.78 6.99
N ALA A 209 33.70 -46.13 6.34
CA ALA A 209 33.56 -45.77 4.92
C ALA A 209 33.99 -46.99 4.08
N SER A 210 33.10 -47.96 3.93
CA SER A 210 33.19 -48.89 2.81
C SER A 210 31.88 -48.83 2.04
N LEU A 211 32.01 -48.56 0.73
CA LEU A 211 30.93 -48.33 -0.26
C LEU A 211 30.36 -46.89 -0.16
N ALA A 212 30.35 -46.05 -1.19
CA ALA A 212 30.22 -46.36 -2.60
C ALA A 212 30.84 -45.24 -3.47
N THR A 213 31.61 -45.69 -4.44
CA THR A 213 31.68 -45.13 -5.79
C THR A 213 30.31 -44.64 -6.28
N GLY A 214 30.24 -43.48 -6.94
CA GLY A 214 29.09 -43.15 -7.80
C GLY A 214 28.85 -44.26 -8.85
N PRO A 215 27.71 -44.31 -9.58
CA PRO A 215 27.21 -43.16 -10.35
C PRO A 215 25.67 -43.17 -10.61
N THR A 216 25.27 -42.34 -11.59
CA THR A 216 24.16 -42.52 -12.57
C THR A 216 22.74 -42.04 -12.27
N ALA A 217 22.14 -41.55 -13.36
CA ALA A 217 20.87 -40.87 -13.48
C ALA A 217 19.68 -41.81 -13.71
N ALA A 218 18.48 -41.22 -13.58
CA ALA A 218 17.16 -41.62 -14.08
C ALA A 218 16.37 -42.70 -13.29
N SER A 219 15.19 -42.32 -12.78
CA SER A 219 13.87 -42.70 -13.35
C SER A 219 12.72 -42.26 -12.43
N ASP A 220 11.55 -42.12 -13.04
CA ASP A 220 10.24 -41.79 -12.48
C ASP A 220 9.81 -42.61 -11.26
N SER A 221 9.01 -42.01 -10.35
CA SER A 221 7.59 -42.36 -10.14
C SER A 221 7.09 -41.90 -8.76
N ASP A 222 6.00 -41.14 -8.79
CA ASP A 222 4.84 -41.17 -7.88
C ASP A 222 4.95 -42.09 -6.65
N HIS A 223 5.03 -41.50 -5.45
CA HIS A 223 4.12 -41.74 -4.33
C HIS A 223 4.54 -40.98 -3.06
N THR A 224 3.52 -40.51 -2.36
CA THR A 224 3.53 -39.77 -1.10
C THR A 224 4.00 -40.62 0.07
N ASP A 225 4.95 -40.12 0.87
CA ASP A 225 4.90 -40.28 2.33
C ASP A 225 5.63 -39.12 3.00
N GLY A 226 4.87 -38.28 3.69
CA GLY A 226 5.40 -37.18 4.49
C GLY A 226 5.95 -37.73 5.80
N ALA A 227 7.16 -37.30 6.17
CA ALA A 227 7.82 -37.69 7.41
C ALA A 227 6.87 -37.58 8.61
N SER A 228 6.90 -38.60 9.47
CA SER A 228 6.01 -38.68 10.62
C SER A 228 6.36 -37.59 11.66
N PRO A 229 5.39 -37.10 12.46
CA PRO A 229 5.64 -36.07 13.48
C PRO A 229 6.75 -36.47 14.47
N GLU A 230 6.97 -37.76 14.69
CA GLU A 230 7.97 -38.30 15.60
C GLU A 230 9.39 -38.17 15.03
N GLU A 231 9.58 -38.32 13.72
CA GLU A 231 10.87 -38.11 13.04
C GLU A 231 11.28 -36.64 13.03
N ILE A 232 10.33 -35.72 12.87
CA ILE A 232 10.57 -34.29 12.95
C ILE A 232 10.95 -33.89 14.39
N THR A 233 10.29 -34.47 15.39
CA THR A 233 10.56 -34.19 16.81
C THR A 233 11.91 -34.76 17.27
N ALA A 234 12.29 -35.92 16.74
CA ALA A 234 13.61 -36.51 16.97
C ALA A 234 14.73 -35.69 16.33
N ALA A 235 14.52 -35.18 15.10
CA ALA A 235 15.49 -34.32 14.42
C ALA A 235 15.68 -32.95 15.12
N ILE A 236 14.61 -32.37 15.67
CA ILE A 236 14.68 -31.12 16.44
C ILE A 236 15.39 -31.32 17.78
N SER A 237 15.16 -32.45 18.45
CA SER A 237 15.84 -32.78 19.71
C SER A 237 17.33 -33.10 19.51
N ALA A 238 17.71 -33.69 18.37
CA ALA A 238 19.11 -33.93 18.02
C ALA A 238 19.87 -32.64 17.65
N LEU A 239 19.17 -31.61 17.16
CA LEU A 239 19.75 -30.29 16.90
C LEU A 239 19.90 -29.46 18.18
N ALA A 240 19.06 -29.75 19.20
CA ALA A 240 19.14 -29.18 20.53
C ALA A 240 20.06 -30.02 21.44
N GLY A 241 21.34 -30.12 21.08
CA GLY A 241 22.37 -30.68 21.96
C GLY A 241 22.55 -29.85 23.23
N GLU A 242 22.79 -30.54 24.34
CA GLU A 242 22.73 -30.12 25.73
C GLU A 242 23.54 -28.85 26.10
N ASN A 243 22.90 -28.03 26.94
CA ASN A 243 23.43 -26.84 27.60
C ASN A 243 24.61 -27.15 28.52
N GLU A 244 25.74 -26.48 28.29
CA GLU A 244 26.62 -26.05 29.38
C GLU A 244 26.61 -24.51 29.45
N SER A 245 25.90 -24.01 30.46
CA SER A 245 26.08 -22.75 31.18
C SER A 245 26.70 -21.53 30.44
N GLY A 246 25.85 -20.59 30.03
CA GLY A 246 26.24 -19.21 29.71
C GLY A 246 24.99 -18.32 29.65
N GLY A 247 24.96 -17.23 30.42
CA GLY A 247 23.77 -16.39 30.63
C GLY A 247 23.21 -15.73 29.38
N LEU A 248 21.89 -15.48 29.39
CA LEU A 248 21.19 -14.71 28.36
C LEU A 248 21.80 -13.31 28.20
N GLU A 249 22.43 -13.03 27.05
CA GLU A 249 22.63 -11.66 26.60
C GLU A 249 21.44 -11.20 25.75
N ARG A 250 20.73 -10.20 26.28
CA ARG A 250 19.83 -9.34 25.51
C ARG A 250 20.65 -8.68 24.41
N SER A 251 20.12 -8.62 23.18
CA SER A 251 20.71 -7.88 22.09
C SER A 251 20.80 -6.38 22.43
N VAL A 252 21.98 -5.93 22.84
CA VAL A 252 22.34 -4.52 23.03
C VAL A 252 22.79 -3.98 21.67
N TRP A 253 22.07 -2.98 21.15
CA TRP A 253 22.57 -2.16 20.05
C TRP A 253 23.81 -1.40 20.53
N PRO A 254 24.87 -1.25 19.71
CA PRO A 254 26.10 -0.63 20.17
C PRO A 254 25.81 0.81 20.61
N GLN A 255 25.99 1.08 21.90
CA GLN A 255 26.06 2.44 22.40
C GLN A 255 27.29 3.08 21.75
N ARG A 256 27.13 4.33 21.28
CA ARG A 256 28.27 5.16 20.91
C ARG A 256 29.16 5.28 22.14
N ASP A 257 30.41 4.87 22.02
CA ASP A 257 31.43 5.19 23.01
C ASP A 257 31.65 6.71 23.01
N ASP A 258 31.31 7.37 24.11
CA ASP A 258 31.52 8.81 24.33
C ASP A 258 33.01 9.16 24.57
N ASP A 259 33.95 8.21 24.37
CA ASP A 259 35.39 8.37 24.66
C ASP A 259 36.30 8.17 23.44
N MET A 260 35.84 8.43 22.21
CA MET A 260 36.77 8.58 21.09
C MET A 260 37.46 9.95 21.16
N PRO A 261 38.81 10.03 21.22
CA PRO A 261 39.50 11.30 21.18
C PRO A 261 39.23 11.98 19.84
N MET A 262 38.68 13.20 19.93
CA MET A 262 38.50 14.08 18.79
C MET A 262 39.85 14.28 18.07
N PRO A 263 39.90 14.19 16.73
CA PRO A 263 41.11 14.50 16.00
C PRO A 263 41.52 15.96 16.31
N PRO A 264 42.83 16.25 16.43
CA PRO A 264 43.29 17.58 16.81
C PRO A 264 42.79 18.59 15.78
N PHE A 265 42.04 19.59 16.25
CA PHE A 265 41.81 20.81 15.49
C PHE A 265 43.18 21.42 15.19
N ALA A 266 43.60 21.38 13.93
CA ALA A 266 44.71 22.16 13.45
C ALA A 266 44.35 23.63 13.66
N GLY A 267 44.99 24.24 14.65
CA GLY A 267 44.84 25.65 14.97
C GLY A 267 45.18 26.53 13.76
N GLU A 268 44.46 27.64 13.71
CA GLU A 268 44.72 28.79 12.87
C GLU A 268 46.21 29.14 12.86
N GLN A 269 46.82 29.08 11.68
CA GLN A 269 47.92 29.96 11.24
C GLN A 269 48.26 29.67 9.77
N GLY A 270 47.77 30.52 8.88
CA GLY A 270 48.12 30.54 7.46
C GLY A 270 47.29 31.57 6.70
N GLU A 271 47.96 32.58 6.13
CA GLU A 271 47.39 33.73 5.41
C GLU A 271 46.38 33.37 4.30
N PRO A 272 45.42 34.26 3.97
CA PRO A 272 44.36 33.97 3.03
C PRO A 272 44.87 34.06 1.58
N ALA A 273 45.14 32.91 0.95
CA ALA A 273 45.27 32.83 -0.51
C ALA A 273 43.87 32.83 -1.15
N ALA A 274 43.65 33.80 -2.04
CA ALA A 274 42.38 34.17 -2.63
C ALA A 274 41.61 33.00 -3.28
N THR A 275 40.42 32.71 -2.78
CA THR A 275 39.39 31.97 -3.49
C THR A 275 38.64 32.90 -4.45
N PRO A 276 38.34 32.47 -5.69
CA PRO A 276 37.54 33.27 -6.60
C PRO A 276 36.13 33.41 -6.04
N LYS A 277 35.69 34.65 -5.81
CA LYS A 277 34.31 34.99 -5.46
C LYS A 277 33.37 34.44 -6.53
N ARG A 278 32.67 33.36 -6.22
CA ARG A 278 31.48 32.97 -6.96
C ARG A 278 30.36 33.82 -6.37
N GLU A 279 29.92 34.84 -7.12
CA GLU A 279 28.71 35.60 -6.79
C GLU A 279 27.53 34.63 -6.76
N VAL A 280 27.14 34.24 -5.56
CA VAL A 280 25.87 33.56 -5.30
C VAL A 280 24.84 34.67 -5.28
N ASN A 281 23.98 34.70 -6.29
CA ASN A 281 22.87 35.62 -6.37
C ASN A 281 22.01 35.44 -5.12
N GLU A 282 21.92 36.48 -4.30
CA GLU A 282 21.40 36.48 -2.93
C GLU A 282 19.86 36.56 -2.91
N ILE A 283 19.20 35.67 -3.67
CA ILE A 283 17.73 35.62 -3.76
C ILE A 283 17.34 34.15 -3.55
N ASN A 284 16.48 33.89 -2.56
CA ASN A 284 16.08 32.56 -2.04
C ASN A 284 17.11 31.80 -1.20
N ARG A 285 17.51 32.39 -0.07
CA ARG A 285 17.75 31.60 1.14
C ARG A 285 16.42 31.58 1.90
N ILE A 286 15.66 30.49 1.78
CA ILE A 286 14.41 30.31 2.53
C ILE A 286 14.83 30.00 3.97
N ASP A 287 14.42 30.85 4.90
CA ASP A 287 14.67 30.68 6.32
C ASP A 287 13.56 29.81 6.91
N ASP A 288 13.84 28.51 7.05
CA ASP A 288 12.87 27.50 7.51
C ASP A 288 12.48 27.66 9.01
N LEU A 289 13.03 28.68 9.69
CA LEU A 289 12.81 28.96 11.12
C LEU A 289 11.97 30.23 11.37
N GLU A 290 11.48 30.91 10.34
CA GLU A 290 10.60 32.06 10.51
C GLU A 290 9.20 31.61 10.97
N GLU A 291 8.73 32.15 12.11
CA GLU A 291 7.35 31.91 12.57
C GLU A 291 6.38 32.47 11.53
N VAL A 292 5.75 31.59 10.75
CA VAL A 292 4.74 31.96 9.76
C VAL A 292 3.54 32.57 10.48
N HIS A 293 3.51 33.90 10.53
CA HIS A 293 2.38 34.65 11.05
C HIS A 293 1.24 34.59 10.02
N VAL A 294 0.30 33.66 10.23
CA VAL A 294 -0.91 33.61 9.42
C VAL A 294 -1.80 34.79 9.84
N PRO A 295 -2.02 35.80 8.98
CA PRO A 295 -2.87 36.92 9.35
C PRO A 295 -4.29 36.43 9.61
N GLN A 296 -4.92 36.94 10.67
CA GLN A 296 -6.27 36.53 11.08
C GLN A 296 -7.29 36.68 9.95
N GLU A 297 -7.14 37.71 9.11
CA GLU A 297 -7.98 37.94 7.93
C GLU A 297 -7.90 36.83 6.87
N ALA A 298 -6.78 36.09 6.78
CA ALA A 298 -6.67 34.94 5.89
C ALA A 298 -7.42 33.72 6.45
N ILE A 299 -7.39 33.55 7.77
CA ILE A 299 -8.17 32.53 8.47
C ILE A 299 -9.67 32.80 8.31
N ASP A 300 -10.10 34.04 8.52
CA ASP A 300 -11.50 34.44 8.39
C ASP A 300 -12.01 34.27 6.96
N ARG A 301 -11.19 34.64 5.96
CA ARG A 301 -11.50 34.39 4.54
C ARG A 301 -11.62 32.90 4.23
N ALA A 302 -10.72 32.06 4.74
CA ALA A 302 -10.78 30.62 4.54
C ALA A 302 -12.03 30.00 5.18
N ILE A 303 -12.42 30.45 6.39
CA ILE A 303 -13.65 30.03 7.07
C ILE A 303 -14.89 30.42 6.26
N GLU A 304 -14.94 31.65 5.72
CA GLU A 304 -16.07 32.09 4.92
C GLU A 304 -16.18 31.32 3.60
N LEU A 305 -15.04 31.00 2.98
CA LEU A 305 -15.00 30.24 1.73
C LEU A 305 -15.45 28.78 1.95
N ASN A 306 -15.00 28.15 3.04
CA ASN A 306 -15.50 26.83 3.44
C ASN A 306 -17.01 26.85 3.72
N ARG A 307 -17.52 27.88 4.42
CA ARG A 307 -18.96 28.01 4.68
C ARG A 307 -19.78 28.17 3.39
N LYS A 308 -19.24 28.86 2.38
CA LYS A 308 -19.90 29.00 1.06
C LYS A 308 -19.93 27.68 0.31
N ILE A 309 -18.82 26.93 0.31
CA ILE A 309 -18.76 25.59 -0.30
C ILE A 309 -19.75 24.65 0.40
N GLU A 310 -19.78 24.64 1.73
CA GLU A 310 -20.73 23.84 2.51
C GLU A 310 -22.19 24.21 2.20
N ALA A 311 -22.49 25.51 2.05
CA ALA A 311 -23.84 25.97 1.71
C ALA A 311 -24.25 25.59 0.26
N GLU A 312 -23.32 25.63 -0.68
CA GLU A 312 -23.55 25.25 -2.09
C GLU A 312 -23.75 23.74 -2.22
N GLU A 313 -22.94 22.94 -1.52
CA GLU A 313 -23.11 21.49 -1.41
C GLU A 313 -24.47 21.14 -0.78
N GLN A 314 -24.84 21.75 0.35
CA GLN A 314 -26.16 21.55 0.98
C GLN A 314 -27.33 21.89 0.05
N GLY A 315 -27.19 22.91 -0.80
CA GLY A 315 -28.18 23.27 -1.82
C GLY A 315 -28.40 22.16 -2.84
N LEU A 316 -27.32 21.59 -3.38
CA LEU A 316 -27.37 20.48 -4.33
C LEU A 316 -28.01 19.22 -3.72
N TYR A 317 -27.73 18.92 -2.46
CA TYR A 317 -28.35 17.79 -1.77
C TYR A 317 -29.85 17.98 -1.54
N ARG A 318 -30.31 19.20 -1.22
CA ARG A 318 -31.75 19.50 -1.11
C ARG A 318 -32.47 19.37 -2.46
N LEU A 319 -31.81 19.66 -3.58
CA LEU A 319 -32.37 19.39 -4.91
C LEU A 319 -32.54 17.89 -5.18
N SER A 320 -31.68 17.03 -4.63
CA SER A 320 -31.82 15.57 -4.75
C SER A 320 -33.07 15.01 -4.03
N ALA A 321 -33.66 15.78 -3.10
CA ALA A 321 -34.89 15.40 -2.42
C ALA A 321 -36.17 15.64 -3.26
N LEU A 322 -36.14 16.59 -4.20
CA LEU A 322 -37.29 16.97 -5.05
C LEU A 322 -37.99 15.80 -5.78
N PRO A 323 -37.28 14.85 -6.41
CA PRO A 323 -37.95 13.73 -7.08
C PRO A 323 -38.82 12.90 -6.12
N PHE A 324 -38.38 12.66 -4.88
CA PHE A 324 -39.16 11.89 -3.90
C PHE A 324 -40.44 12.63 -3.49
N GLY A 325 -40.39 13.95 -3.35
CA GLY A 325 -41.58 14.78 -3.11
C GLY A 325 -42.58 14.71 -4.27
N LEU A 326 -42.11 14.74 -5.51
CA LEU A 326 -42.95 14.61 -6.71
C LEU A 326 -43.63 13.23 -6.78
N PHE A 327 -42.89 12.15 -6.53
CA PHE A 327 -43.44 10.80 -6.51
C PHE A 327 -44.41 10.55 -5.34
N SER A 328 -44.19 11.21 -4.20
CA SER A 328 -45.16 11.20 -3.09
C SER A 328 -46.50 11.83 -3.53
N LEU A 329 -46.47 13.00 -4.17
CA LEU A 329 -47.68 13.62 -4.72
C LEU A 329 -48.38 12.73 -5.76
N PHE A 330 -47.61 12.03 -6.59
CA PHE A 330 -48.15 11.09 -7.57
C PHE A 330 -48.83 9.88 -6.89
N GLY A 331 -48.23 9.35 -5.82
CA GLY A 331 -48.85 8.30 -4.99
C GLY A 331 -50.16 8.76 -4.36
N LEU A 332 -50.21 10.00 -3.85
CA LEU A 332 -51.43 10.59 -3.30
C LEU A 332 -52.52 10.76 -4.37
N ALA A 333 -52.16 11.20 -5.58
CA ALA A 333 -53.10 11.33 -6.70
C ALA A 333 -53.67 9.97 -7.13
N ILE A 334 -52.81 8.96 -7.30
CA ILE A 334 -53.22 7.58 -7.64
C ILE A 334 -54.10 6.98 -6.55
N GLY A 335 -53.71 7.13 -5.28
CA GLY A 335 -54.49 6.63 -4.15
C GLY A 335 -55.86 7.31 -4.06
N GLY A 336 -55.90 8.63 -4.28
CA GLY A 336 -57.13 9.41 -4.33
C GLY A 336 -58.08 8.98 -5.45
N LEU A 337 -57.55 8.65 -6.63
CA LEU A 337 -58.33 8.07 -7.74
C LEU A 337 -58.91 6.69 -7.36
N GLY A 338 -58.13 5.87 -6.65
CA GLY A 338 -58.62 4.59 -6.11
C GLY A 338 -59.78 4.76 -5.14
N VAL A 339 -59.68 5.71 -4.20
CA VAL A 339 -60.76 6.05 -3.25
C VAL A 339 -61.98 6.59 -3.99
N ALA A 340 -61.81 7.47 -4.97
CA ALA A 340 -62.90 8.02 -5.77
C ALA A 340 -63.63 6.93 -6.57
N GLY A 341 -62.90 5.98 -7.16
CA GLY A 341 -63.46 4.82 -7.84
C GLY A 341 -64.25 3.91 -6.90
N GLN A 342 -63.75 3.69 -5.67
CA GLN A 342 -64.44 2.87 -4.66
C GLN A 342 -65.75 3.52 -4.16
N LEU A 343 -65.79 4.85 -4.11
CA LEU A 343 -66.98 5.63 -3.77
C LEU A 343 -67.95 5.82 -4.97
N GLY A 344 -67.61 5.27 -6.14
CA GLY A 344 -68.45 5.36 -7.33
C GLY A 344 -68.49 6.75 -7.97
N LEU A 345 -67.50 7.61 -7.71
CA LEU A 345 -67.42 8.95 -8.29
C LEU A 345 -67.03 8.92 -9.78
N PHE A 346 -66.33 7.86 -10.22
CA PHE A 346 -65.99 7.62 -11.62
C PHE A 346 -65.96 6.11 -11.89
N GLY A 347 -66.87 5.61 -12.75
CA GLY A 347 -66.94 4.21 -13.16
C GLY A 347 -67.84 4.02 -14.38
N ALA A 348 -67.41 3.19 -15.34
CA ALA A 348 -68.17 2.88 -16.54
C ALA A 348 -69.44 2.09 -16.20
N HIS A 349 -70.58 2.51 -16.73
CA HIS A 349 -71.88 1.84 -16.56
C HIS A 349 -72.05 0.58 -17.43
N ASP A 350 -70.99 0.10 -18.09
CA ASP A 350 -71.08 -0.98 -19.05
C ASP A 350 -70.85 -2.36 -18.39
N PRO A 351 -71.86 -3.25 -18.39
CA PRO A 351 -71.82 -4.52 -17.66
C PRO A 351 -70.92 -5.60 -18.29
N LEU A 352 -70.20 -5.30 -19.37
CA LEU A 352 -69.43 -6.28 -20.16
C LEU A 352 -67.93 -6.36 -19.81
N GLU A 353 -67.37 -5.41 -19.05
CA GLU A 353 -65.95 -5.40 -18.61
C GLU A 353 -65.76 -5.74 -17.11
N ALA A 354 -66.79 -6.31 -16.48
CA ALA A 354 -67.01 -6.26 -15.03
C ALA A 354 -66.04 -7.07 -14.14
N SER A 355 -65.29 -8.05 -14.65
CA SER A 355 -64.47 -8.91 -13.77
C SER A 355 -63.12 -8.29 -13.38
N ALA A 356 -62.44 -7.60 -14.30
CA ALA A 356 -61.15 -6.97 -14.03
C ALA A 356 -61.32 -5.53 -13.50
N ALA A 357 -62.31 -4.79 -14.00
CA ALA A 357 -62.54 -3.39 -13.62
C ALA A 357 -62.96 -3.22 -12.15
N ALA A 358 -63.57 -4.24 -11.54
CA ALA A 358 -63.99 -4.23 -10.14
C ALA A 358 -62.83 -4.10 -9.14
N TYR A 359 -61.63 -4.58 -9.50
CA TYR A 359 -60.47 -4.57 -8.61
C TYR A 359 -59.56 -3.36 -8.81
N ILE A 360 -59.73 -2.60 -9.91
CA ILE A 360 -58.90 -1.45 -10.25
C ILE A 360 -58.90 -0.37 -9.14
N PRO A 361 -60.05 0.03 -8.57
CA PRO A 361 -60.06 1.06 -7.52
C PRO A 361 -59.31 0.63 -6.25
N ALA A 362 -59.53 -0.61 -5.80
CA ALA A 362 -58.84 -1.18 -4.64
C ALA A 362 -57.32 -1.30 -4.87
N PHE A 363 -56.92 -1.70 -6.08
CA PHE A 363 -55.52 -1.79 -6.48
C PHE A 363 -54.84 -0.41 -6.49
N LEU A 364 -55.48 0.61 -7.08
CA LEU A 364 -54.96 1.97 -7.11
C LEU A 364 -54.84 2.57 -5.69
N MET A 365 -55.79 2.28 -4.80
CA MET A 365 -55.73 2.71 -3.40
C MET A 365 -54.50 2.14 -2.68
N LEU A 366 -54.26 0.83 -2.82
CA LEU A 366 -53.10 0.16 -2.20
C LEU A 366 -51.77 0.61 -2.81
N LEU A 367 -51.69 0.67 -4.14
CA LEU A 367 -50.48 1.08 -4.85
C LEU A 367 -50.12 2.54 -4.55
N GLY A 368 -51.11 3.44 -4.64
CA GLY A 368 -50.92 4.86 -4.35
C GLY A 368 -50.57 5.12 -2.89
N GLY A 369 -51.23 4.44 -1.95
CA GLY A 369 -50.94 4.53 -0.52
C GLY A 369 -49.52 4.04 -0.17
N LEU A 370 -49.10 2.89 -0.73
CA LEU A 370 -47.75 2.37 -0.54
C LEU A 370 -46.69 3.31 -1.12
N LEU A 371 -46.90 3.79 -2.36
CA LEU A 371 -45.99 4.72 -3.01
C LEU A 371 -45.87 6.02 -2.21
N PHE A 372 -46.99 6.57 -1.72
CA PHE A 372 -47.01 7.77 -0.90
C PHE A 372 -46.20 7.60 0.39
N VAL A 373 -46.42 6.52 1.14
CA VAL A 373 -45.71 6.28 2.41
C VAL A 373 -44.21 6.12 2.19
N VAL A 374 -43.82 5.30 1.22
CA VAL A 374 -42.40 5.02 0.93
C VAL A 374 -41.70 6.29 0.43
N MET A 375 -42.28 7.00 -0.54
CA MET A 375 -41.67 8.21 -1.09
C MET A 375 -41.64 9.37 -0.09
N THR A 376 -42.65 9.50 0.76
CA THR A 376 -42.64 10.49 1.85
C THR A 376 -41.58 10.17 2.89
N TYR A 377 -41.40 8.88 3.22
CA TYR A 377 -40.30 8.45 4.10
C TYR A 377 -38.93 8.82 3.52
N TYR A 378 -38.68 8.54 2.23
CA TYR A 378 -37.43 8.93 1.58
C TYR A 378 -37.27 10.44 1.44
N PHE A 379 -38.35 11.19 1.18
CA PHE A 379 -38.33 12.65 1.13
C PHE A 379 -37.95 13.26 2.48
N ILE A 380 -38.57 12.79 3.57
CA ILE A 380 -38.27 13.23 4.93
C ILE A 380 -36.83 12.82 5.31
N THR A 381 -36.43 11.60 4.98
CA THR A 381 -35.06 11.12 5.25
C THR A 381 -34.01 11.91 4.46
N ALA A 382 -34.31 12.30 3.22
CA ALA A 382 -33.43 13.13 2.40
C ALA A 382 -33.37 14.60 2.87
N LEU A 383 -34.42 15.09 3.55
CA LEU A 383 -34.44 16.43 4.15
C LEU A 383 -33.78 16.48 5.54
N ILE A 384 -33.90 15.40 6.33
CA ILE A 384 -33.39 15.32 7.71
C ILE A 384 -31.97 14.73 7.75
N GLY A 385 -31.59 13.91 6.77
CA GLY A 385 -30.30 13.25 6.73
C GLY A 385 -29.16 14.19 6.31
N ARG A 386 -28.49 14.80 7.29
CA ARG A 386 -27.14 14.40 7.76
C ARG A 386 -26.46 15.51 8.57
N ASP A 387 -26.81 15.61 9.86
CA ASP A 387 -26.04 16.39 10.86
C ASP A 387 -25.09 15.50 11.70
N ASP A 388 -24.87 14.24 11.31
CA ASP A 388 -23.97 13.29 12.01
C ASP A 388 -22.70 12.94 11.22
#